data_AF-A0A8T5QRI4-F1
#
_entry.id   AF-A0A8T5QRI4-F1
#
_cell.length_a   1.000
_cell.length_b   1.000
_cell.length_c   1.000
_cell.angle_alpha   90.00
_cell.angle_beta   90.00
_cell.angle_gamma   90.00
#
_symmetry.space_group_name_H-M   'P 1'
#
loop_
_entity.id
_entity.type
_entity.pdbx_description
1 polymer ?
#
loop_
_entity_poly.entity_id
_entity_poly.type
_entity_poly.pdbx_seq_one_letter_code
_entity_poly.pdbx_strand_id
1 'polypeptide(L)'
;MKKKLDTKFSLALGLGILALVLGVGFLALKSAWIAVSIIILGIILLLLAVFLYKQQGKKHEVDYKTLFNVGLIFFVIGMSTKNPGMWIIGIAFFAIGLANRKRWKKQKKWSKLSKKERRFRIILIILLGILVLAGFVVFLLVNYRII
;
A
#
# COMPACT_ATOMS: atom_id res chain seq x y z
N MET A 1 -17.44 5.09 -25.08
CA MET A 1 -17.53 3.63 -24.89
C MET A 1 -16.55 3.18 -23.82
N LYS A 2 -16.97 2.91 -22.58
CA LYS A 2 -16.10 2.31 -21.55
C LYS A 2 -16.63 0.90 -21.26
N LYS A 3 -15.89 -0.11 -21.73
CA LYS A 3 -16.16 -1.53 -21.50
C LYS A 3 -16.31 -1.75 -19.99
N LYS A 4 -17.51 -2.16 -19.56
CA LYS A 4 -17.72 -2.88 -18.30
C LYS A 4 -16.70 -4.01 -18.29
N LEU A 5 -15.65 -3.88 -17.49
CA LEU A 5 -14.74 -4.98 -17.25
C LEU A 5 -15.54 -6.01 -16.47
N ASP A 6 -15.79 -7.15 -17.11
CA ASP A 6 -16.71 -8.19 -16.67
C ASP A 6 -16.41 -8.57 -15.21
N THR A 7 -17.44 -8.65 -14.36
CA THR A 7 -17.32 -9.09 -12.96
C THR A 7 -16.58 -10.41 -12.86
N LYS A 8 -16.70 -11.26 -13.89
CA LYS A 8 -15.94 -12.51 -14.05
C LYS A 8 -14.43 -12.28 -14.18
N PHE A 9 -14.00 -11.22 -14.86
CA PHE A 9 -12.58 -10.86 -15.00
C PHE A 9 -11.98 -10.40 -13.66
N SER A 10 -12.71 -9.63 -12.87
CA SER A 10 -12.24 -9.22 -11.54
C SER A 10 -12.13 -10.38 -10.55
N LEU A 11 -13.07 -11.34 -10.61
CA LEU A 11 -13.02 -12.56 -9.83
C LEU A 11 -11.87 -13.46 -10.28
N ALA A 12 -11.68 -13.62 -11.60
CA ALA A 12 -10.56 -14.39 -12.15
C ALA A 12 -9.20 -13.79 -11.78
N LEU A 13 -9.08 -12.45 -11.76
CA LEU A 13 -7.85 -11.77 -11.38
C LEU A 13 -7.60 -11.89 -9.87
N GLY A 14 -8.64 -11.80 -9.03
CA GLY A 14 -8.54 -12.06 -7.59
C GLY A 14 -8.18 -13.51 -7.25
N LEU A 15 -8.81 -14.48 -7.91
CA LEU A 15 -8.50 -15.90 -7.77
C LEU A 15 -7.11 -16.25 -8.30
N GLY A 16 -6.68 -15.61 -9.40
CA GLY A 16 -5.34 -15.76 -9.95
C GLY A 16 -4.27 -15.28 -8.98
N ILE A 17 -4.47 -14.11 -8.34
CA ILE A 17 -3.56 -13.61 -7.31
C ILE A 17 -3.57 -14.55 -6.09
N LEU A 18 -4.73 -15.03 -5.66
CA LEU A 18 -4.84 -15.97 -4.53
C LEU A 18 -4.09 -17.27 -4.81
N ALA A 19 -4.26 -17.84 -6.01
CA ALA A 19 -3.56 -19.05 -6.45
C ALA A 19 -2.05 -18.84 -6.56
N LEU A 20 -1.61 -17.66 -7.02
CA LEU A 20 -0.19 -17.29 -7.07
C LEU A 20 0.41 -17.18 -5.66
N VAL A 21 -0.30 -16.56 -4.72
CA VAL A 21 0.13 -16.44 -3.32
C VAL A 21 0.21 -17.82 -2.66
N LEU A 22 -0.77 -18.69 -2.90
CA LEU A 22 -0.77 -20.06 -2.37
C LEU A 22 0.33 -20.92 -3.00
N GLY A 23 0.55 -20.83 -4.32
CA GLY A 23 1.59 -21.57 -5.03
C GLY A 23 3.01 -21.14 -4.64
N VAL A 24 3.24 -19.83 -4.46
CA VAL A 24 4.53 -19.30 -3.99
C VAL A 24 4.73 -19.59 -2.50
N GLY A 25 3.66 -19.61 -1.70
CA GLY A 25 3.69 -20.09 -0.31
C GLY A 25 4.06 -21.57 -0.18
N PHE A 26 3.62 -22.41 -1.11
CA PHE A 26 3.97 -23.83 -1.17
C PHE A 26 5.45 -24.05 -1.54
N LEU A 27 6.02 -23.25 -2.45
CA LEU A 27 7.45 -23.33 -2.78
C LEU A 27 8.35 -22.79 -1.66
N ALA A 28 7.83 -21.94 -0.78
CA ALA A 28 8.54 -21.34 0.34
C ALA A 28 8.64 -22.22 1.60
N LEU A 29 8.12 -23.45 1.58
CA LEU A 29 8.14 -24.41 2.70
C LEU A 29 9.55 -24.75 3.23
N LYS A 30 10.63 -24.40 2.52
CA LYS A 30 12.02 -24.57 3.00
C LYS A 30 12.46 -23.54 4.05
N SER A 31 11.76 -22.42 4.20
CA SER A 31 12.08 -21.43 5.23
C SER A 31 10.83 -20.67 5.67
N ALA A 32 10.44 -20.85 6.93
CA ALA A 32 9.25 -20.24 7.52
C ALA A 32 9.16 -18.72 7.29
N TRP A 33 10.29 -18.02 7.28
CA TRP A 33 10.38 -16.56 7.10
C TRP A 33 10.01 -16.09 5.69
N ILE A 34 10.38 -16.85 4.66
CA ILE A 34 10.03 -16.53 3.27
C ILE A 34 8.52 -16.74 3.08
N ALA A 35 7.97 -17.81 3.65
CA ALA A 35 6.54 -18.08 3.60
C ALA A 35 5.72 -16.97 4.27
N VAL A 36 6.11 -16.51 5.47
CA VAL A 36 5.45 -15.39 6.16
C VAL A 36 5.52 -14.10 5.33
N SER A 37 6.67 -13.79 4.73
CA SER A 37 6.85 -12.59 3.91
C SER A 37 5.96 -12.60 2.65
N ILE A 38 5.82 -13.75 2.00
CA ILE A 38 4.95 -13.94 0.83
C ILE A 38 3.48 -13.79 1.21
N ILE A 39 3.05 -14.35 2.34
CA ILE A 39 1.67 -14.24 2.82
C ILE A 39 1.33 -12.77 3.11
N ILE A 40 2.21 -12.04 3.80
CA ILE A 40 2.02 -10.61 4.08
C ILE A 40 1.92 -9.82 2.76
N LEU A 41 2.83 -10.07 1.82
CA LEU A 41 2.79 -9.43 0.50
C LEU A 41 1.48 -9.73 -0.25
N GLY A 42 1.03 -10.98 -0.21
CA GLY A 42 -0.24 -11.42 -0.79
C GLY A 42 -1.45 -10.70 -0.19
N ILE A 43 -1.49 -10.55 1.14
CA ILE A 43 -2.55 -9.79 1.84
C ILE A 43 -2.53 -8.32 1.41
N ILE A 44 -1.35 -7.69 1.32
CA ILE A 44 -1.20 -6.30 0.87
C ILE A 44 -1.73 -6.15 -0.56
N LEU A 45 -1.32 -7.03 -1.48
CA LEU A 45 -1.77 -7.00 -2.87
C LEU A 45 -3.28 -7.23 -3.01
N LEU A 46 -3.86 -8.14 -2.22
CA LEU A 46 -5.29 -8.39 -2.20
C LEU A 46 -6.06 -7.15 -1.70
N LEU A 47 -5.62 -6.54 -0.60
CA LEU A 47 -6.22 -5.31 -0.07
C LEU A 47 -6.12 -4.17 -1.09
N LEU A 48 -4.99 -4.05 -1.78
CA LEU A 48 -4.77 -3.06 -2.84
C LEU A 48 -5.72 -3.32 -4.03
N ALA A 49 -5.85 -4.57 -4.48
CA ALA A 49 -6.74 -4.93 -5.57
C ALA A 49 -8.22 -4.63 -5.24
N VAL A 50 -8.68 -5.00 -4.03
CA VAL A 50 -10.03 -4.67 -3.55
C VAL A 50 -10.25 -3.16 -3.46
N PHE A 51 -9.24 -2.42 -3.00
CA PHE A 51 -9.29 -0.96 -2.94
C PHE A 51 -9.40 -0.33 -4.32
N LEU A 52 -8.54 -0.75 -5.27
CA LEU A 52 -8.55 -0.28 -6.65
C LEU A 52 -9.88 -0.62 -7.36
N TYR A 53 -10.40 -1.83 -7.14
CA TYR A 53 -11.70 -2.25 -7.68
C TYR A 53 -12.84 -1.37 -7.15
N LYS A 54 -12.90 -1.12 -5.83
CA LYS A 54 -13.90 -0.22 -5.22
C LYS A 54 -13.75 1.24 -5.65
N GLN A 55 -12.60 1.63 -6.20
CA GLN A 55 -12.37 2.98 -6.71
C GLN A 55 -12.62 3.14 -8.21
N GLN A 56 -12.88 2.06 -8.95
CA GLN A 56 -13.20 2.15 -10.37
C GLN A 56 -14.45 3.02 -10.59
N GLY A 57 -14.30 4.08 -11.40
CA GLY A 57 -15.37 5.02 -11.73
C GLY A 57 -15.30 6.38 -11.03
N LYS A 58 -14.52 6.53 -9.97
CA LYS A 58 -14.28 7.85 -9.33
C LYS A 58 -13.01 8.48 -9.93
N LYS A 59 -13.14 9.59 -10.67
CA LYS A 59 -11.98 10.43 -11.04
C LYS A 59 -11.38 10.99 -9.74
N HIS A 60 -10.39 10.32 -9.18
CA HIS A 60 -9.60 10.86 -8.09
C HIS A 60 -8.56 11.82 -8.68
N GLU A 61 -8.65 13.09 -8.30
CA GLU A 61 -7.55 14.01 -8.54
C GLU A 61 -6.34 13.53 -7.73
N VAL A 62 -5.16 13.54 -8.36
CA VAL A 62 -3.91 13.14 -7.71
C VAL A 62 -3.65 14.04 -6.50
N ASP A 63 -3.40 13.42 -5.36
CA ASP A 63 -3.10 14.12 -4.12
C ASP A 63 -1.62 14.52 -4.08
N TYR A 64 -1.28 15.62 -4.75
CA TYR A 64 0.10 16.12 -4.84
C TYR A 64 0.71 16.49 -3.48
N LYS A 65 -0.10 16.87 -2.48
CA LYS A 65 0.37 17.12 -1.12
C LYS A 65 0.82 15.83 -0.44
N THR A 66 0.05 14.75 -0.61
CA THR A 66 0.42 13.42 -0.12
C THR A 66 1.63 12.90 -0.88
N LEU A 67 1.72 13.13 -2.20
CA LEU A 67 2.90 12.76 -2.99
C LEU A 67 4.17 13.45 -2.47
N PHE A 68 4.08 14.75 -2.14
CA PHE A 68 5.17 15.49 -1.51
C PHE A 68 5.59 14.89 -0.16
N ASN A 69 4.62 14.62 0.73
CA ASN A 69 4.89 14.02 2.04
C ASN A 69 5.52 12.63 1.93
N VAL A 70 5.01 11.78 1.03
CA VAL A 70 5.55 10.43 0.77
C VAL A 70 6.96 10.53 0.21
N GLY A 71 7.21 11.47 -0.72
CA GLY A 71 8.55 11.73 -1.25
C GLY A 71 9.55 12.12 -0.17
N LEU A 72 9.16 13.00 0.75
CA LEU A 72 9.99 13.40 1.89
C LEU A 72 10.31 12.21 2.80
N ILE A 73 9.32 11.38 3.13
CA ILE A 73 9.51 10.18 3.95
C ILE A 73 10.50 9.21 3.27
N PHE A 74 10.29 8.93 1.98
CA PHE A 74 11.14 8.01 1.22
C PHE A 74 12.57 8.54 1.07
N PHE A 75 12.72 9.85 0.93
CA PHE A 75 14.04 10.49 0.88
C PHE A 75 14.81 10.30 2.19
N VAL A 76 14.19 10.61 3.34
CA VAL A 76 14.82 10.48 4.66
C VAL A 76 15.14 9.01 4.98
N ILE A 77 14.19 8.10 4.73
CA ILE A 77 14.39 6.66 4.95
C ILE A 77 15.47 6.11 4.00
N GLY A 78 15.44 6.48 2.72
CA GLY A 78 16.42 6.04 1.73
C GLY A 78 17.83 6.49 2.06
N MET A 79 18.02 7.72 2.56
CA MET A 79 19.32 8.18 3.06
C MET A 79 19.75 7.40 4.30
N SER A 80 18.86 7.22 5.27
CA SER A 80 19.17 6.51 6.53
C SER A 80 19.53 5.05 6.31
N THR A 81 18.93 4.40 5.31
CA THR A 81 19.17 3.00 4.95
C THR A 81 20.25 2.82 3.88
N LYS A 82 20.89 3.91 3.41
CA LYS A 82 21.85 3.90 2.29
C LYS A 82 21.29 3.22 1.03
N ASN A 83 19.98 3.29 0.81
CA ASN A 83 19.30 2.66 -0.32
C ASN A 83 19.10 3.68 -1.46
N PRO A 84 19.89 3.59 -2.56
CA PRO A 84 19.83 4.56 -3.65
C PRO A 84 18.49 4.62 -4.35
N GLY A 85 17.83 3.48 -4.54
CA GLY A 85 16.50 3.46 -5.17
C GLY A 85 15.47 4.24 -4.36
N MET A 86 15.47 4.08 -3.03
CA MET A 86 14.51 4.77 -2.16
C MET A 86 14.71 6.28 -2.13
N TRP A 87 15.94 6.77 -1.99
CA TRP A 87 16.14 8.22 -1.89
C TRP A 87 15.97 8.92 -3.24
N ILE A 88 16.32 8.27 -4.36
CA ILE A 88 16.07 8.80 -5.72
C ILE A 88 14.55 8.90 -6.00
N ILE A 89 13.80 7.85 -5.71
CA ILE A 89 12.33 7.87 -5.84
C ILE A 89 11.72 8.91 -4.90
N GLY A 90 12.26 9.03 -3.69
CA GLY A 90 11.88 10.05 -2.71
C GLY A 90 12.02 11.46 -3.27
N ILE A 91 13.18 11.79 -3.85
CA ILE A 91 13.43 13.08 -4.52
C ILE A 91 12.44 13.30 -5.67
N ALA A 92 12.20 12.30 -6.52
CA ALA A 92 11.27 12.43 -7.64
C ALA A 92 9.85 12.77 -7.16
N PHE A 93 9.33 12.06 -6.17
CA PHE A 93 8.00 12.35 -5.60
C PHE A 93 7.95 13.68 -4.84
N PHE A 94 9.01 14.02 -4.12
CA PHE A 94 9.14 15.32 -3.47
C PHE A 94 9.09 16.45 -4.48
N ALA A 95 9.88 16.37 -5.57
CA ALA A 95 9.94 17.37 -6.62
C ALA A 95 8.60 17.49 -7.38
N ILE A 96 7.98 16.36 -7.77
CA ILE A 96 6.66 16.37 -8.44
C ILE A 96 5.59 16.97 -7.52
N GLY A 97 5.60 16.62 -6.24
CA GLY A 97 4.66 17.13 -5.25
C GLY A 97 4.82 18.64 -5.03
N LEU A 98 6.05 19.13 -4.98
CA LEU A 98 6.40 20.54 -4.83
C LEU A 98 6.08 21.36 -6.08
N ALA A 99 6.42 20.86 -7.27
CA ALA A 99 6.08 21.51 -8.55
C ALA A 99 4.56 21.70 -8.70
N ASN A 100 3.77 20.79 -8.13
CA ASN A 100 2.31 20.87 -8.14
C ASN A 100 1.70 21.51 -6.87
N ARG A 101 2.48 22.28 -6.09
CA ARG A 101 2.02 22.96 -4.87
C ARG A 101 0.73 23.76 -5.04
N LYS A 102 0.54 24.40 -6.20
CA LYS A 102 -0.68 25.16 -6.51
C LYS A 102 -1.96 24.29 -6.42
N ARG A 103 -1.86 22.98 -6.65
CA ARG A 103 -2.99 22.03 -6.62
C ARG A 103 -3.30 21.48 -5.23
N TRP A 104 -2.48 21.75 -4.21
CA TRP A 104 -2.70 21.26 -2.86
C TRP A 104 -4.04 21.75 -2.26
N LYS A 105 -4.51 22.93 -2.65
CA LYS A 105 -5.76 23.52 -2.14
C LYS A 105 -7.04 22.89 -2.74
N LYS A 106 -6.94 22.15 -3.85
CA LYS A 106 -8.09 21.50 -4.51
C LYS A 106 -8.51 20.19 -3.85
N GLN A 107 -7.75 19.73 -2.85
CA GLN A 107 -8.00 18.45 -2.21
C GLN A 107 -9.18 18.50 -1.24
N LYS A 108 -10.04 17.47 -1.30
CA LYS A 108 -11.15 17.31 -0.37
C LYS A 108 -10.61 17.14 1.05
N LYS A 109 -10.89 18.11 1.92
CA LYS A 109 -10.61 18.02 3.35
C LYS A 109 -11.35 16.81 3.95
N TRP A 110 -10.73 16.18 4.95
CA TRP A 110 -11.32 15.06 5.69
C TRP A 110 -12.70 15.36 6.27
N SER A 111 -12.96 16.62 6.63
CA SER A 111 -14.27 17.09 7.11
C SER A 111 -15.38 17.06 6.05
N LYS A 112 -15.02 17.01 4.76
CA LYS A 112 -15.96 16.92 3.63
C LYS A 112 -16.16 15.48 3.12
N LEU A 113 -15.59 14.48 3.79
CA LEU A 113 -15.79 13.07 3.43
C LEU A 113 -17.14 12.57 3.94
N SER A 114 -17.81 11.70 3.17
CA SER A 114 -19.02 11.03 3.66
C SER A 114 -18.69 10.14 4.87
N LYS A 115 -19.65 9.98 5.81
CA LYS A 115 -19.45 9.13 7.01
C LYS A 115 -18.98 7.71 6.64
N LYS A 116 -19.50 7.13 5.55
CA LYS A 116 -19.14 5.80 5.04
C LYS A 116 -17.70 5.72 4.51
N GLU A 117 -17.26 6.70 3.72
CA GLU A 117 -15.88 6.75 3.21
C GLU A 117 -14.87 7.02 4.33
N ARG A 118 -15.22 7.89 5.30
CA ARG A 118 -14.37 8.16 6.46
C ARG A 118 -14.18 6.91 7.31
N ARG A 119 -15.26 6.15 7.60
CA ARG A 119 -15.18 4.90 8.37
C ARG A 119 -14.33 3.87 7.66
N PHE A 120 -14.50 3.70 6.35
CA PHE A 120 -13.68 2.78 5.56
C PHE A 120 -12.19 3.14 5.59
N ARG A 121 -11.83 4.42 5.39
CA ARG A 121 -10.43 4.87 5.47
C ARG A 121 -9.83 4.66 6.86
N ILE A 122 -10.59 4.93 7.93
CA ILE A 122 -10.13 4.71 9.30
C ILE A 122 -9.89 3.22 9.55
N ILE A 123 -10.82 2.34 9.16
CA ILE A 123 -10.64 0.89 9.30
C ILE A 123 -9.38 0.43 8.55
N LEU A 124 -9.16 0.95 7.35
CA LEU A 124 -7.99 0.61 6.54
C LEU A 124 -6.68 1.09 7.20
N ILE A 125 -6.66 2.29 7.78
CA ILE A 125 -5.52 2.81 8.55
C ILE A 125 -5.27 1.97 9.80
N ILE A 126 -6.33 1.60 10.55
CA ILE A 126 -6.21 0.76 11.75
C ILE A 126 -5.66 -0.62 11.36
N LEU A 127 -6.19 -1.24 10.30
CA LEU A 127 -5.75 -2.55 9.83
C LEU A 127 -4.27 -2.52 9.40
N LEU A 128 -3.86 -1.50 8.63
CA LEU A 128 -2.46 -1.31 8.26
C LEU A 128 -1.57 -1.04 9.48
N GLY A 129 -2.05 -0.25 10.45
CA GLY A 129 -1.33 0.03 11.69
C GLY A 129 -1.10 -1.24 12.51
N ILE A 130 -2.12 -2.08 12.68
CA ILE A 130 -2.00 -3.38 13.35
C ILE A 130 -1.00 -4.27 12.61
N LEU A 131 -1.04 -4.29 11.27
CA LEU A 131 -0.11 -5.09 10.47
C LEU A 131 1.35 -4.66 10.67
N VAL A 132 1.61 -3.35 10.69
CA VAL A 132 2.95 -2.80 10.94
C VAL A 132 3.41 -3.11 12.37
N LEU A 133 2.53 -2.93 13.37
CA LEU A 133 2.86 -3.26 14.77
C LEU A 133 3.15 -4.75 14.96
N ALA A 134 2.34 -5.62 14.35
CA ALA A 134 2.57 -7.06 14.39
C ALA A 134 3.91 -7.43 13.76
N GLY A 135 4.23 -6.86 12.59
CA GLY A 135 5.54 -7.05 11.95
C GLY A 135 6.70 -6.56 12.82
N PHE A 136 6.54 -5.42 13.50
CA PHE A 136 7.54 -4.88 14.41
C PHE A 136 7.75 -5.76 15.66
N VAL A 137 6.67 -6.27 16.25
CA VAL A 137 6.75 -7.22 17.39
C VAL A 137 7.49 -8.49 16.97
N VAL A 138 7.17 -9.06 15.80
CA VAL A 138 7.89 -10.23 15.28
C VAL A 138 9.38 -9.91 15.07
N PHE A 139 9.70 -8.76 14.47
CA PHE A 139 11.09 -8.32 14.30
C PHE A 139 11.84 -8.24 15.63
N LEU A 140 11.23 -7.69 16.68
CA LEU A 140 11.83 -7.62 18.01
C LEU A 140 12.03 -9.01 18.61
N LEU A 141 11.03 -9.88 18.55
CA LEU A 141 11.11 -11.25 19.11
C LEU A 141 12.26 -12.05 18.48
N VAL A 142 12.44 -11.93 17.16
CA VAL A 142 13.53 -12.57 16.41
C VAL A 142 14.88 -11.97 16.77
N ASN A 143 14.99 -10.63 16.76
CA ASN A 143 16.27 -9.97 16.97
C ASN A 143 16.77 -10.09 18.42
N TYR A 144 15.86 -10.16 19.40
CA TYR A 144 16.19 -10.39 20.80
C TYR A 144 16.28 -11.88 21.19
N ARG A 145 16.18 -12.81 20.22
CA ARG A 145 16.24 -14.27 20.43
C ARG A 145 15.32 -14.77 21.55
N ILE A 146 14.14 -14.17 21.66
CA ILE A 146 13.09 -14.68 22.55
C ILE A 146 12.45 -15.95 21.93
N ILE A 147 12.65 -16.13 20.62
CA ILE A 147 12.26 -17.28 19.80
C ILE A 147 13.41 -17.58 18.82
#